data_AF-A0A7W5FHH3-F1
#
_entry.id   AF-A0A7W5FHH3-F1
#
_cell.length_a   1.000
_cell.length_b   1.000
_cell.length_c   1.000
_cell.angle_alpha   90.00
_cell.angle_beta   90.00
_cell.angle_gamma   90.00
#
_symmetry.space_group_name_H-M   'P 1'
#
loop_
_entity.id
_entity.type
_entity.pdbx_description
1 polymer ?
#
loop_
_entity_poly.entity_id
_entity_poly.type
_entity_poly.pdbx_seq_one_letter_code
_entity_poly.pdbx_strand_id
1 'polypeptide(L)'
;MTDVAVGILRIRGPHAGRLARVAARMLPAALDRALADVDDVVVDRVEVRLAVDIDGCDDETLAVLWADAIRARVLAAGDGRTRRPVTPVTPAAEHAPLPVTGAPTVLAAARAWLAAAAAADPAAGRAGGHRGADALPRALLTLSDAAVARAVAAAAGPPEWVALMTRLGSALGVPPATDGPSPADGGHPPAPTPVAPLPSGPTSAPTPDDRPRRETEVLAAVAGLADLAAPHATAVDLATVTRAAGLVLLYPWLAEHCRRAEGLHPELDPLDVREAALAAVVDPDDRTLADDPLVRLLAGRPAPICAGPRRRHPPAHAPEVAQSALGVLASFTALIPGFERSTPAFIRGAWIARRGLVDTDRDPVLLLAATHPLDVVFPRLPYPVGLLRLPWSRPLSVRFRP
;
A
#
# COMPACT_ATOMS: atom_id res chain seq x y z
N MET A 1 0.64 -2.43 -38.77
CA MET A 1 0.38 -3.81 -38.33
C MET A 1 1.68 -4.25 -37.68
N THR A 2 1.76 -4.13 -36.36
CA THR A 2 2.98 -4.39 -35.59
C THR A 2 3.07 -5.90 -35.37
N ASP A 3 4.08 -6.55 -35.92
CA ASP A 3 4.27 -8.01 -35.80
C ASP A 3 5.22 -8.29 -34.63
N VAL A 4 4.67 -8.78 -33.51
CA VAL A 4 5.45 -9.07 -32.29
C VAL A 4 5.98 -10.49 -32.37
N ALA A 5 7.22 -10.65 -32.86
CA ALA A 5 7.90 -11.93 -32.90
C ALA A 5 8.73 -12.18 -31.63
N VAL A 6 8.24 -13.02 -30.72
CA VAL A 6 9.00 -13.47 -29.53
C VAL A 6 9.80 -14.75 -29.87
N GLY A 7 11.11 -14.61 -30.03
CA GLY A 7 11.97 -15.75 -30.39
C GLY A 7 12.09 -16.83 -29.31
N ILE A 8 12.36 -16.45 -28.05
CA ILE A 8 12.51 -17.40 -26.94
C ILE A 8 11.92 -16.79 -25.67
N LEU A 9 10.90 -17.43 -25.11
CA LEU A 9 10.34 -17.10 -23.80
C LEU A 9 10.86 -18.07 -22.74
N ARG A 10 11.58 -17.56 -21.73
CA ARG A 10 12.05 -18.36 -20.58
C ARG A 10 11.29 -17.95 -19.34
N ILE A 11 10.47 -18.86 -18.83
CA ILE A 11 9.67 -18.65 -17.61
C ILE A 11 10.36 -19.39 -16.46
N ARG A 12 10.53 -18.71 -15.32
CA ARG A 12 11.15 -19.27 -14.11
C ARG A 12 10.27 -18.98 -12.90
N GLY A 13 10.24 -19.91 -11.95
CA GLY A 13 9.52 -19.76 -10.67
C GLY A 13 8.42 -20.80 -10.46
N PRO A 14 7.80 -20.81 -9.26
CA PRO A 14 6.85 -21.84 -8.85
C PRO A 14 5.58 -21.92 -9.73
N HIS A 15 5.16 -20.80 -10.34
CA HIS A 15 3.96 -20.74 -11.19
C HIS A 15 4.26 -20.90 -12.70
N ALA A 16 5.43 -21.42 -13.07
CA ALA A 16 5.88 -21.47 -14.47
C ALA A 16 4.89 -22.20 -15.41
N GLY A 17 4.24 -23.27 -14.94
CA GLY A 17 3.25 -24.00 -15.74
C GLY A 17 1.98 -23.20 -16.04
N ARG A 18 1.55 -22.34 -15.10
CA ARG A 18 0.40 -21.44 -15.30
C ARG A 18 0.78 -20.30 -16.24
N LEU A 19 1.91 -19.65 -15.97
CA LEU A 19 2.45 -18.60 -16.83
C LEU A 19 2.68 -19.09 -18.27
N ALA A 20 3.11 -20.34 -18.48
CA ALA A 20 3.25 -20.91 -19.82
C ALA A 20 1.90 -21.01 -20.56
N ARG A 21 0.80 -21.35 -19.87
CA ARG A 21 -0.54 -21.36 -20.46
C ARG A 21 -1.02 -19.95 -20.80
N VAL A 22 -0.80 -19.00 -19.90
CA VAL A 22 -1.13 -17.58 -20.11
C VAL A 22 -0.36 -17.01 -21.29
N ALA A 23 0.94 -17.30 -21.36
CA ALA A 23 1.81 -16.92 -22.46
C ALA A 23 1.35 -17.47 -23.81
N ALA A 24 0.85 -18.71 -23.84
CA ALA A 24 0.39 -19.34 -25.08
C ALA A 24 -0.98 -18.83 -25.56
N ARG A 25 -1.89 -18.45 -24.65
CA ARG A 25 -3.30 -18.21 -25.01
C ARG A 25 -3.73 -16.76 -25.03
N MET A 26 -3.19 -15.92 -24.15
CA MET A 26 -3.74 -14.57 -23.92
C MET A 26 -2.69 -13.48 -23.98
N LEU A 27 -1.43 -13.80 -23.61
CA LEU A 27 -0.33 -12.84 -23.71
C LEU A 27 -0.16 -12.26 -25.13
N PRO A 28 -0.32 -13.00 -26.24
CA PRO A 28 -0.18 -12.42 -27.58
C PRO A 28 -1.18 -11.27 -27.82
N ALA A 29 -2.47 -11.52 -27.57
CA ALA A 29 -3.50 -10.49 -27.70
C ALA A 29 -3.34 -9.34 -26.71
N ALA A 30 -2.81 -9.59 -25.51
CA ALA A 30 -2.49 -8.55 -24.54
C ALA A 30 -1.30 -7.68 -25.00
N LEU A 31 -0.25 -8.30 -25.57
CA LEU A 31 0.91 -7.61 -26.13
C LEU A 31 0.55 -6.77 -27.35
N ASP A 32 -0.26 -7.31 -28.27
CA ASP A 32 -0.72 -6.56 -29.44
C ASP A 32 -1.45 -5.26 -29.04
N ARG A 33 -2.27 -5.32 -27.98
CA ARG A 33 -2.95 -4.13 -27.45
C ARG A 33 -1.99 -3.19 -26.72
N ALA A 34 -1.09 -3.72 -25.90
CA ALA A 34 -0.16 -2.92 -25.11
C ALA A 34 0.86 -2.19 -26.00
N LEU A 35 1.31 -2.83 -27.09
CA LEU A 35 2.32 -2.30 -28.00
C LEU A 35 1.71 -1.62 -29.24
N ALA A 36 0.39 -1.45 -29.31
CA ALA A 36 -0.30 -0.90 -30.48
C ALA A 36 0.17 0.52 -30.87
N ASP A 37 0.68 1.28 -29.89
CA ASP A 37 1.17 2.65 -30.06
C ASP A 37 2.70 2.76 -30.00
N VAL A 38 3.40 1.63 -29.94
CA VAL A 38 4.87 1.57 -29.90
C VAL A 38 5.39 1.35 -31.31
N ASP A 39 6.36 2.16 -31.73
CA ASP A 39 7.03 2.00 -33.02
C ASP A 39 7.74 0.63 -33.13
N ASP A 40 8.00 0.17 -34.36
CA ASP A 40 8.68 -1.10 -34.59
C ASP A 40 10.10 -1.08 -33.98
N VAL A 41 10.32 -1.88 -32.94
CA VAL A 41 11.61 -1.98 -32.22
C VAL A 41 12.05 -3.44 -32.09
N VAL A 42 13.32 -3.70 -32.42
CA VAL A 42 13.96 -5.00 -32.16
C VAL A 42 14.65 -4.96 -30.81
N VAL A 43 14.21 -5.76 -29.83
CA VAL A 43 14.87 -5.86 -28.52
C VAL A 43 15.51 -7.24 -28.36
N ASP A 44 16.83 -7.28 -28.10
CA ASP A 44 17.58 -8.53 -28.02
C ASP A 44 17.17 -9.39 -26.82
N ARG A 45 16.82 -8.75 -25.69
CA ARG A 45 16.34 -9.41 -24.48
C ARG A 45 15.52 -8.45 -23.62
N VAL A 46 14.35 -8.91 -23.19
CA VAL A 46 13.52 -8.24 -22.18
C VAL A 46 13.45 -9.14 -20.95
N GLU A 47 13.81 -8.60 -19.78
CA GLU A 47 13.63 -9.29 -18.50
C GLU A 47 12.53 -8.61 -17.70
N VAL A 48 11.49 -9.39 -17.40
CA VAL A 48 10.31 -8.92 -16.66
C VAL A 48 10.21 -9.66 -15.34
N ARG A 49 9.96 -8.92 -14.27
CA ARG A 49 9.62 -9.45 -12.96
C ARG A 49 8.20 -9.02 -12.64
N LEU A 50 7.33 -10.00 -12.40
CA LEU A 50 5.96 -9.78 -11.98
C LEU A 50 5.95 -9.70 -10.45
N ALA A 51 5.82 -8.49 -9.91
CA ALA A 51 5.75 -8.23 -8.47
C ALA A 51 4.29 -8.21 -8.00
N VAL A 52 3.54 -9.26 -8.35
CA VAL A 52 2.10 -9.40 -8.14
C VAL A 52 1.85 -10.83 -7.66
N ASP A 53 0.89 -11.00 -6.74
CA ASP A 53 0.41 -12.31 -6.32
C ASP A 53 -0.24 -13.03 -7.52
N ILE A 54 0.48 -14.01 -8.06
CA ILE A 54 0.06 -14.76 -9.25
C ILE A 54 -1.16 -15.61 -8.92
N ASP A 55 -1.26 -16.18 -7.73
CA ASP A 55 -2.37 -17.07 -7.36
C ASP A 55 -3.66 -16.28 -7.10
N GLY A 56 -3.54 -15.04 -6.64
CA GLY A 56 -4.65 -14.10 -6.48
C GLY A 56 -5.17 -13.46 -7.77
N CYS A 57 -4.37 -13.45 -8.84
CA CYS A 57 -4.78 -12.95 -10.16
C CYS A 57 -5.45 -14.04 -10.99
N ASP A 58 -6.44 -13.69 -11.81
CA ASP A 58 -6.83 -14.57 -12.90
C ASP A 58 -5.87 -14.51 -14.08
N ASP A 59 -6.07 -15.46 -14.98
CA ASP A 59 -5.24 -15.72 -16.14
C ASP A 59 -5.21 -14.50 -17.09
N GLU A 60 -6.35 -13.83 -17.30
CA GLU A 60 -6.47 -12.68 -18.20
C GLU A 60 -5.79 -11.42 -17.63
N THR A 61 -5.99 -11.15 -16.34
CA THR A 61 -5.28 -10.08 -15.61
C THR A 61 -3.77 -10.29 -15.66
N LEU A 62 -3.31 -11.53 -15.44
CA LEU A 62 -1.90 -11.86 -15.49
C LEU A 62 -1.30 -11.60 -16.89
N ALA A 63 -2.06 -11.83 -17.97
CA ALA A 63 -1.62 -11.51 -19.32
C ALA A 63 -1.48 -10.00 -19.55
N VAL A 64 -2.42 -9.19 -19.07
CA VAL A 64 -2.39 -7.73 -19.21
C VAL A 64 -1.22 -7.13 -18.44
N LEU A 65 -1.05 -7.52 -17.17
CA LEU A 65 0.06 -7.06 -16.34
C LEU A 65 1.42 -7.44 -16.92
N TRP A 66 1.52 -8.64 -17.49
CA TRP A 66 2.75 -9.08 -18.12
C TRP A 66 3.03 -8.32 -19.41
N ALA A 67 2.03 -8.09 -20.26
CA ALA A 67 2.18 -7.30 -21.47
C ALA A 67 2.61 -5.86 -21.18
N ASP A 68 2.02 -5.22 -20.17
CA ASP A 68 2.39 -3.85 -19.79
C ASP A 68 3.81 -3.78 -19.19
N ALA A 69 4.18 -4.75 -18.36
CA ALA A 69 5.54 -4.83 -17.84
C ALA A 69 6.59 -5.07 -18.95
N ILE A 70 6.22 -5.80 -20.01
CA ILE A 70 7.04 -5.93 -21.23
C ILE A 70 7.13 -4.58 -21.94
N ARG A 71 6.00 -3.90 -22.17
CA ARG A 71 5.94 -2.57 -22.81
C ARG A 71 6.83 -1.56 -22.10
N ALA A 72 6.74 -1.44 -20.78
CA ALA A 72 7.56 -0.53 -19.99
C ALA A 72 9.07 -0.79 -20.20
N ARG A 73 9.46 -2.06 -20.34
CA ARG A 73 10.85 -2.43 -20.62
C ARG A 73 11.27 -2.17 -22.07
N VAL A 74 10.37 -2.36 -23.03
CA VAL A 74 10.62 -2.05 -24.45
C VAL A 74 10.82 -0.55 -24.63
N LEU A 75 9.97 0.28 -24.04
CA LEU A 75 10.11 1.74 -24.08
C LEU A 75 11.43 2.19 -23.46
N ALA A 76 11.78 1.66 -22.28
CA ALA A 76 13.06 1.95 -21.63
C ALA A 76 14.28 1.51 -22.46
N ALA A 77 14.14 0.48 -23.30
CA ALA A 77 15.20 0.02 -24.21
C ALA A 77 15.29 0.87 -25.48
N GLY A 78 14.16 1.40 -25.97
CA GLY A 78 14.06 2.26 -27.14
C GLY A 78 14.80 3.60 -26.97
N ASP A 79 14.73 4.19 -25.78
CA ASP A 79 15.45 5.44 -25.43
C ASP A 79 16.99 5.30 -25.46
N GLY A 80 17.51 4.06 -25.49
CA GLY A 80 18.93 3.75 -25.34
C GLY A 80 19.76 3.62 -26.63
N ARG A 81 19.16 3.70 -27.84
CA ARG A 81 19.88 3.42 -29.11
C ARG A 81 20.06 4.65 -30.01
N THR A 82 20.94 5.57 -29.60
CA THR A 82 22.02 6.27 -30.34
C THR A 82 22.25 7.69 -29.80
N ARG A 83 23.21 7.81 -28.88
CA ARG A 83 24.11 8.98 -28.79
C ARG A 83 25.45 8.54 -28.20
N ARG A 84 26.46 8.39 -29.06
CA ARG A 84 27.88 8.41 -28.66
C ARG A 84 28.28 9.87 -28.35
N PRO A 85 29.33 10.11 -27.55
CA PRO A 85 29.35 11.11 -26.51
C PRO A 85 29.78 12.48 -27.04
N VAL A 86 29.08 13.53 -26.60
CA VAL A 86 29.67 14.87 -26.57
C VAL A 86 29.76 15.25 -25.10
N THR A 87 30.99 15.61 -24.71
CA THR A 87 31.40 16.16 -23.42
C THR A 87 30.38 17.20 -22.92
N PRO A 88 30.04 17.21 -21.63
CA PRO A 88 28.80 17.81 -21.15
C PRO A 88 28.89 19.33 -21.10
N VAL A 89 27.88 19.99 -21.64
CA VAL A 89 27.44 21.30 -21.17
C VAL A 89 26.09 21.06 -20.52
N THR A 90 26.10 21.08 -19.19
CA THR A 90 24.91 21.08 -18.34
C THR A 90 24.02 22.27 -18.66
N PRO A 91 22.70 22.06 -18.67
CA PRO A 91 21.82 22.83 -17.83
C PRO A 91 21.14 21.93 -16.79
N ALA A 92 21.05 22.47 -15.58
CA ALA A 92 20.43 21.91 -14.37
C ALA A 92 19.07 21.22 -14.67
N ALA A 93 18.87 19.96 -14.32
CA ALA A 93 18.64 19.42 -12.97
C ALA A 93 17.29 19.84 -12.38
N GLU A 94 16.28 18.98 -12.56
CA GLU A 94 15.13 18.90 -11.64
C GLU A 94 14.69 17.43 -11.47
N HIS A 95 15.66 16.55 -11.21
CA HIS A 95 15.50 15.33 -10.41
C HIS A 95 16.73 15.31 -9.51
N ALA A 96 16.62 15.88 -8.32
CA ALA A 96 17.68 15.75 -7.34
C ALA A 96 17.75 14.26 -6.95
N PRO A 97 18.86 13.54 -7.21
CA PRO A 97 19.10 12.29 -6.51
C PRO A 97 19.08 12.61 -5.02
N LEU A 98 18.47 11.73 -4.22
CA LEU A 98 18.65 11.77 -2.77
C LEU A 98 20.16 11.96 -2.49
N PRO A 99 20.57 12.96 -1.68
CA PRO A 99 21.97 13.08 -1.32
C PRO A 99 22.41 11.73 -0.76
N VAL A 100 23.50 11.18 -1.29
CA VAL A 100 24.04 9.87 -0.89
C VAL A 100 24.31 9.93 0.60
N THR A 101 23.32 9.48 1.37
CA THR A 101 23.34 9.52 2.81
C THR A 101 24.00 8.22 3.22
N GLY A 102 25.27 8.29 3.64
CA GLY A 102 26.01 7.10 4.03
C GLY A 102 25.29 6.37 5.18
N ALA A 103 25.45 5.04 5.24
CA ALA A 103 24.90 4.21 6.31
C ALA A 103 25.13 4.76 7.74
N PRO A 104 26.28 5.41 8.08
CA PRO A 104 26.46 6.04 9.38
C PRO A 104 25.46 7.16 9.69
N THR A 105 25.11 7.98 8.71
CA THR A 105 24.14 9.07 8.86
C THR A 105 22.72 8.52 9.02
N VAL A 106 22.36 7.49 8.26
CA VAL A 106 21.08 6.79 8.39
C VAL A 106 20.95 6.17 9.78
N LEU A 107 22.00 5.50 10.26
CA LEU A 107 22.02 4.88 11.58
C LEU A 107 21.96 5.91 12.72
N ALA A 108 22.66 7.04 12.60
CA ALA A 108 22.56 8.13 13.56
C ALA A 108 21.12 8.71 13.62
N ALA A 109 20.49 8.91 12.46
CA ALA A 109 19.10 9.34 12.38
C ALA A 109 18.13 8.29 12.97
N ALA A 110 18.37 7.00 12.72
CA ALA A 110 17.60 5.90 13.30
C ALA A 110 17.66 5.91 14.83
N ARG A 111 18.85 6.05 15.40
CA ARG A 111 19.07 6.12 16.85
C ARG A 111 18.41 7.33 17.48
N ALA A 112 18.56 8.50 16.86
CA ALA A 112 17.94 9.74 17.33
C ALA A 112 16.42 9.62 17.32
N TRP A 113 15.85 9.08 16.24
CA TRP A 113 14.41 8.85 16.15
C TRP A 113 13.95 7.82 17.19
N LEU A 114 14.67 6.70 17.34
CA LEU A 114 14.40 5.67 18.36
C LEU A 114 14.36 6.28 19.77
N ALA A 115 15.38 7.06 20.13
CA ALA A 115 15.45 7.77 21.41
C ALA A 115 14.30 8.78 21.59
N ALA A 116 13.91 9.50 20.54
CA ALA A 116 12.85 10.51 20.62
C ALA A 116 11.49 9.94 21.03
N ALA A 117 11.08 8.75 20.54
CA ALA A 117 9.83 8.16 21.05
C ALA A 117 9.98 7.37 22.35
N ALA A 118 11.18 6.91 22.71
CA ALA A 118 11.40 6.41 24.07
C ALA A 118 11.23 7.53 25.11
N ALA A 119 11.61 8.76 24.76
CA ALA A 119 11.40 9.95 25.58
C ALA A 119 9.95 10.47 25.56
N ALA A 120 9.14 10.08 24.56
CA ALA A 120 7.74 10.49 24.41
C ALA A 120 6.76 9.65 25.26
N ASP A 121 7.23 9.08 26.38
CA ASP A 121 6.46 8.20 27.27
C ASP A 121 5.09 8.82 27.62
N PRO A 122 3.96 8.12 27.35
CA PRO A 122 2.62 8.61 27.64
C PRO A 122 2.35 8.85 29.13
N ALA A 123 3.21 8.39 30.04
CA ALA A 123 3.11 8.68 31.48
C ALA A 123 3.50 10.12 31.86
N ALA A 124 4.24 10.84 31.01
CA ALA A 124 4.71 12.19 31.28
C ALA A 124 3.81 13.25 30.63
N GLY A 125 2.61 13.43 31.19
CA GLY A 125 1.65 14.47 30.77
C GLY A 125 2.12 15.89 31.03
N ARG A 126 3.08 16.40 30.25
CA ARG A 126 3.40 17.84 30.21
C ARG A 126 3.52 18.36 28.77
N ALA A 127 2.81 19.47 28.56
CA ALA A 127 2.71 20.25 27.34
C ALA A 127 4.10 20.67 26.83
N GLY A 128 4.62 19.91 25.87
CA GLY A 128 5.88 20.18 25.17
C GLY A 128 5.92 19.31 23.91
N GLY A 129 6.05 19.95 22.75
CA GLY A 129 5.76 19.39 21.43
C GLY A 129 6.20 17.95 21.16
N HIS A 130 5.21 17.07 20.95
CA HIS A 130 5.36 15.67 20.56
C HIS A 130 5.84 15.47 19.09
N ARG A 131 6.21 16.55 18.39
CA ARG A 131 6.56 16.55 16.96
C ARG A 131 7.72 15.63 16.58
N GLY A 132 8.61 15.28 17.52
CA GLY A 132 9.79 14.46 17.24
C GLY A 132 9.50 12.96 17.04
N ALA A 133 8.46 12.43 17.68
CA ALA A 133 8.08 11.02 17.54
C ALA A 133 7.27 10.78 16.25
N ASP A 134 6.44 11.75 15.89
CA ASP A 134 5.50 11.68 14.76
C ASP A 134 6.14 12.09 13.42
N ALA A 135 7.35 12.64 13.42
CA ALA A 135 8.08 12.96 12.19
C ALA A 135 9.10 11.87 11.86
N LEU A 136 8.97 11.24 10.68
CA LEU A 136 9.93 10.27 10.16
C LEU A 136 11.07 11.01 9.42
N PRO A 137 12.33 10.93 9.88
CA PRO A 137 13.45 11.59 9.20
C PRO A 137 13.62 11.09 7.76
N ARG A 138 13.90 12.00 6.81
CA ARG A 138 14.15 11.64 5.41
C ARG A 138 15.33 10.69 5.24
N ALA A 139 16.32 10.75 6.13
CA ALA A 139 17.43 9.80 6.14
C ALA A 139 16.98 8.34 6.32
N LEU A 140 15.84 8.07 6.96
CA LEU A 140 15.31 6.71 7.07
C LEU A 140 14.64 6.23 5.78
N LEU A 141 14.19 7.14 4.92
CA LEU A 141 13.61 6.79 3.61
C LEU A 141 14.64 6.19 2.66
N THR A 142 15.94 6.44 2.88
CA THR A 142 17.01 5.83 2.07
C THR A 142 17.18 4.33 2.35
N LEU A 143 16.52 3.77 3.37
CA LEU A 143 16.45 2.33 3.58
C LEU A 143 15.67 1.61 2.46
N SER A 144 14.97 2.32 1.58
CA SER A 144 14.42 1.76 0.35
C SER A 144 15.50 1.20 -0.58
N ASP A 145 16.74 1.70 -0.49
CA ASP A 145 17.88 1.13 -1.19
C ASP A 145 18.42 -0.11 -0.45
N ALA A 146 18.40 -1.27 -1.11
CA ALA A 146 18.80 -2.54 -0.53
C ALA A 146 20.29 -2.61 -0.16
N ALA A 147 21.18 -1.81 -0.76
CA ALA A 147 22.57 -1.72 -0.34
C ALA A 147 22.70 -0.88 0.94
N VAL A 148 21.97 0.22 1.05
CA VAL A 148 21.92 1.05 2.27
C VAL A 148 21.31 0.26 3.43
N ALA A 149 20.19 -0.43 3.23
CA ALA A 149 19.54 -1.25 4.25
C ALA A 149 20.50 -2.33 4.79
N ARG A 150 21.19 -3.06 3.90
CA ARG A 150 22.19 -4.07 4.31
C ARG A 150 23.37 -3.46 5.08
N ALA A 151 23.87 -2.31 4.64
CA ALA A 151 24.97 -1.64 5.33
C ALA A 151 24.57 -1.14 6.72
N VAL A 152 23.35 -0.60 6.87
CA VAL A 152 22.80 -0.18 8.16
C VAL A 152 22.56 -1.38 9.08
N ALA A 153 21.96 -2.45 8.57
CA ALA A 153 21.73 -3.68 9.34
C ALA A 153 23.05 -4.29 9.87
N ALA A 154 24.09 -4.31 9.04
CA ALA A 154 25.42 -4.76 9.44
C ALA A 154 26.06 -3.87 10.52
N ALA A 155 25.85 -2.55 10.45
CA ALA A 155 26.42 -1.59 11.39
C ALA A 155 25.65 -1.47 12.72
N ALA A 156 24.33 -1.67 12.71
CA ALA A 156 23.47 -1.63 13.90
C ALA A 156 23.57 -2.92 14.74
N GLY A 157 23.81 -4.05 14.07
CA GLY A 157 23.70 -5.37 14.67
C GLY A 157 22.25 -5.84 14.83
N PRO A 158 22.03 -7.14 15.12
CA PRO A 158 20.68 -7.74 15.10
C PRO A 158 19.63 -7.11 16.03
N PRO A 159 19.91 -6.79 17.31
CA PRO A 159 18.87 -6.29 18.20
C PRO A 159 18.41 -4.87 17.85
N GLU A 160 19.34 -4.01 17.44
CA GLU A 160 19.05 -2.64 17.03
C GLU A 160 18.27 -2.61 15.70
N TRP A 161 18.67 -3.45 14.74
CA TRP A 161 17.93 -3.59 13.48
C TRP A 161 16.48 -4.05 13.70
N VAL A 162 16.27 -5.04 14.56
CA VAL A 162 14.92 -5.52 14.91
C VAL A 162 14.09 -4.44 15.59
N ALA A 163 14.68 -3.66 16.50
CA ALA A 163 13.99 -2.53 17.14
C ALA A 163 13.59 -1.45 16.11
N LEU A 164 14.48 -1.15 15.16
CA LEU A 164 14.20 -0.21 14.07
C LEU A 164 13.07 -0.71 13.17
N MET A 165 13.14 -1.96 12.69
CA MET A 165 12.09 -2.54 11.83
C MET A 165 10.74 -2.65 12.54
N THR A 166 10.74 -3.00 13.83
CA THR A 166 9.52 -3.06 14.63
C THR A 166 8.87 -1.69 14.73
N ARG A 167 9.67 -0.66 14.99
CA ARG A 167 9.16 0.70 15.09
C ARG A 167 8.71 1.27 13.76
N LEU A 168 9.48 1.07 12.69
CA LEU A 168 9.07 1.46 11.34
C LEU A 168 7.77 0.76 10.94
N GLY A 169 7.66 -0.54 11.22
CA GLY A 169 6.43 -1.30 10.99
C GLY A 169 5.25 -0.72 11.75
N SER A 170 5.40 -0.43 13.05
CA SER A 170 4.34 0.21 13.85
C SER A 170 3.98 1.62 13.34
N ALA A 171 4.97 2.45 13.04
CA ALA A 171 4.77 3.82 12.57
C ALA A 171 4.10 3.88 11.19
N LEU A 172 4.40 2.92 10.32
CA LEU A 172 3.84 2.80 8.97
C LEU A 172 2.59 1.91 8.92
N GLY A 173 2.10 1.44 10.07
CA GLY A 173 0.93 0.57 10.19
C GLY A 173 1.06 -0.73 9.39
N VAL A 174 2.26 -1.31 9.35
CA VAL A 174 2.48 -2.69 8.88
C VAL A 174 2.02 -3.61 10.01
N PRO A 175 1.00 -4.46 9.79
CA PRO A 175 0.44 -5.28 10.85
C PRO A 175 1.52 -6.16 11.49
N PRO A 176 1.43 -6.44 12.80
CA PRO A 176 2.25 -7.47 13.40
C PRO A 176 1.96 -8.80 12.70
N ALA A 177 2.97 -9.68 12.57
CA ALA A 177 2.75 -11.03 12.09
C ALA A 177 1.73 -11.71 13.02
N THR A 178 0.47 -11.79 12.57
CA THR A 178 -0.56 -12.61 13.18
C THR A 178 -0.49 -13.99 12.56
N ASP A 179 -0.64 -15.01 13.40
CA ASP A 179 -0.75 -16.40 13.00
C ASP A 179 -1.66 -16.53 11.78
N GLY A 180 -1.18 -17.25 10.76
CA GLY A 180 -1.92 -17.45 9.52
C GLY A 180 -3.32 -18.02 9.75
N PRO A 181 -4.22 -17.93 8.74
CA PRO A 181 -5.54 -18.52 8.85
C PRO A 181 -5.42 -20.01 9.18
N SER A 182 -5.85 -20.38 10.39
CA SER A 182 -6.03 -21.78 10.76
C SER A 182 -6.95 -22.42 9.70
N PRO A 183 -6.54 -23.50 9.02
CA PRO A 183 -7.39 -24.15 8.04
C PRO A 183 -8.68 -24.56 8.75
N ALA A 184 -9.80 -24.07 8.23
CA ALA A 184 -11.13 -24.41 8.71
C ALA A 184 -11.27 -25.93 8.79
N ASP A 185 -11.38 -26.43 10.01
CA ASP A 185 -11.66 -27.83 10.30
C ASP A 185 -13.06 -28.16 9.77
N GLY A 186 -13.13 -29.18 8.91
CA GLY A 186 -14.36 -29.69 8.36
C GLY A 186 -15.27 -30.22 9.46
N GLY A 187 -16.57 -29.95 9.32
CA GLY A 187 -17.59 -30.16 10.34
C GLY A 187 -17.65 -31.54 11.01
N HIS A 188 -17.86 -31.50 12.32
CA HIS A 188 -18.74 -32.44 13.03
C HIS A 188 -19.41 -31.78 14.26
N PRO A 189 -20.73 -31.93 14.47
CA PRO A 189 -21.44 -31.43 15.65
C PRO A 189 -21.28 -32.36 16.89
N PRO A 190 -21.69 -31.92 18.10
CA PRO A 190 -20.90 -32.09 19.31
C PRO A 190 -21.31 -33.29 20.19
N ALA A 191 -20.37 -33.78 21.01
CA ALA A 191 -20.67 -34.57 22.20
C ALA A 191 -20.09 -33.84 23.44
N PRO A 192 -20.84 -33.74 24.56
CA PRO A 192 -20.42 -32.99 25.73
C PRO A 192 -19.65 -33.89 26.72
N THR A 193 -18.50 -33.45 27.22
CA THR A 193 -17.90 -33.94 28.48
C THR A 193 -16.79 -32.97 28.94
N PRO A 194 -16.39 -32.98 30.22
CA PRO A 194 -16.40 -31.77 31.04
C PRO A 194 -15.00 -31.17 31.25
N VAL A 195 -15.04 -29.90 31.63
CA VAL A 195 -13.94 -29.00 32.00
C VAL A 195 -12.84 -29.65 32.83
N ALA A 196 -11.61 -29.60 32.31
CA ALA A 196 -10.38 -29.61 33.08
C ALA A 196 -9.57 -28.34 32.72
N PRO A 197 -8.93 -27.65 33.70
CA PRO A 197 -8.28 -26.36 33.47
C PRO A 197 -6.97 -26.56 32.70
N LEU A 198 -6.86 -25.97 31.51
CA LEU A 198 -5.60 -25.93 30.78
C LEU A 198 -4.64 -24.91 31.41
N PRO A 199 -3.35 -25.26 31.57
CA PRO A 199 -2.32 -24.35 32.04
C PRO A 199 -2.01 -23.30 30.96
N SER A 200 -1.86 -22.04 31.39
CA SER A 200 -1.41 -20.92 30.57
C SER A 200 -0.09 -21.27 29.85
N GLY A 201 -0.17 -21.51 28.55
CA GLY A 201 0.99 -21.72 27.69
C GLY A 201 1.75 -20.40 27.44
N PRO A 202 3.08 -20.46 27.27
CA PRO A 202 3.92 -19.29 27.09
C PRO A 202 3.63 -18.59 25.75
N THR A 203 3.67 -17.27 25.77
CA THR A 203 3.74 -16.39 24.59
C THR A 203 4.80 -16.91 23.62
N SER A 204 4.36 -17.50 22.51
CA SER A 204 5.25 -18.05 21.49
C SER A 204 6.02 -16.92 20.81
N ALA A 205 7.34 -17.04 20.79
CA ALA A 205 8.21 -16.16 20.01
C ALA A 205 7.92 -16.33 18.51
N PRO A 206 8.02 -15.27 17.69
CA PRO A 206 7.81 -15.35 16.26
C PRO A 206 8.75 -16.38 15.64
N THR A 207 8.22 -17.19 14.72
CA THR A 207 9.02 -18.23 14.07
C THR A 207 10.13 -17.59 13.20
N PRO A 208 11.25 -18.28 12.94
CA PRO A 208 12.36 -17.74 12.15
C PRO A 208 11.96 -17.27 10.74
N ASP A 209 10.88 -17.82 10.16
CA ASP A 209 10.41 -17.54 8.80
C ASP A 209 9.58 -16.25 8.68
N ASP A 210 8.97 -15.77 9.77
CA ASP A 210 8.14 -14.55 9.76
C ASP A 210 8.98 -13.26 9.72
N ARG A 211 10.22 -13.33 10.21
CA ARG A 211 11.13 -12.17 10.28
C ARG A 211 11.54 -11.63 8.90
N PRO A 212 12.06 -12.43 7.94
CA PRO A 212 12.49 -11.92 6.64
C PRO A 212 11.33 -11.37 5.80
N ARG A 213 10.13 -11.97 5.93
CA ARG A 213 8.91 -11.48 5.27
C ARG A 213 8.53 -10.09 5.78
N ARG A 214 8.46 -9.93 7.10
CA ARG A 214 8.12 -8.65 7.73
C ARG A 214 9.11 -7.54 7.41
N GLU A 215 10.41 -7.85 7.43
CA GLU A 215 11.44 -6.89 7.01
C GLU A 215 11.20 -6.40 5.57
N THR A 216 10.88 -7.32 4.67
CA THR A 216 10.57 -7.00 3.27
C THR A 216 9.34 -6.10 3.15
N GLU A 217 8.27 -6.38 3.90
CA GLU A 217 7.05 -5.57 3.91
C GLU A 217 7.29 -4.16 4.48
N VAL A 218 8.10 -4.04 5.54
CA VAL A 218 8.48 -2.74 6.12
C VAL A 218 9.35 -1.93 5.14
N LEU A 219 10.33 -2.55 4.50
CA LEU A 219 11.18 -1.86 3.52
C LEU A 219 10.39 -1.45 2.27
N ALA A 220 9.44 -2.27 1.82
CA ALA A 220 8.52 -1.90 0.74
C ALA A 220 7.62 -0.71 1.13
N ALA A 221 7.15 -0.67 2.38
CA ALA A 221 6.41 0.46 2.91
C ALA A 221 7.24 1.75 2.96
N VAL A 222 8.53 1.65 3.32
CA VAL A 222 9.47 2.76 3.30
C VAL A 222 9.72 3.24 1.87
N ALA A 223 9.88 2.33 0.91
CA ALA A 223 10.05 2.66 -0.50
C ALA A 223 8.86 3.46 -1.06
N GLY A 224 7.64 2.97 -0.86
CA GLY A 224 6.45 3.69 -1.32
C GLY A 224 6.28 5.07 -0.67
N LEU A 225 6.76 5.25 0.58
CA LEU A 225 6.78 6.56 1.22
C LEU A 225 7.89 7.47 0.68
N ALA A 226 9.04 6.91 0.31
CA ALA A 226 10.16 7.64 -0.28
C ALA A 226 9.78 8.28 -1.62
N ASP A 227 9.01 7.56 -2.44
CA ASP A 227 8.53 8.02 -3.74
C ASP A 227 7.51 9.17 -3.61
N LEU A 228 6.73 9.17 -2.52
CA LEU A 228 5.76 10.23 -2.22
C LEU A 228 6.38 11.48 -1.59
N ALA A 229 7.41 11.30 -0.77
CA ALA A 229 8.00 12.38 0.02
C ALA A 229 8.63 13.47 -0.85
N ALA A 230 8.31 14.74 -0.56
CA ALA A 230 8.85 15.86 -1.32
C ALA A 230 10.40 15.86 -1.31
N PRO A 231 11.07 16.15 -2.44
CA PRO A 231 12.53 16.05 -2.57
C PRO A 231 13.31 16.82 -1.51
N HIS A 232 12.78 17.97 -1.07
CA HIS A 232 13.42 18.89 -0.14
C HIS A 232 12.93 18.77 1.30
N ALA A 233 11.96 17.92 1.59
CA ALA A 233 11.47 17.74 2.96
C ALA A 233 12.55 17.06 3.82
N THR A 234 12.82 17.56 5.02
CA THR A 234 13.81 16.92 5.92
C THR A 234 13.22 15.77 6.72
N ALA A 235 11.88 15.73 6.85
CA ALA A 235 11.12 14.67 7.49
C ALA A 235 9.72 14.57 6.86
N VAL A 236 9.05 13.45 7.09
CA VAL A 236 7.64 13.22 6.73
C VAL A 236 6.82 13.17 8.01
N ASP A 237 5.75 13.94 8.08
CA ASP A 237 4.80 13.88 9.19
C ASP A 237 3.95 12.61 9.06
N LEU A 238 4.13 11.65 9.98
CA LEU A 238 3.41 10.39 10.00
C LEU A 238 1.90 10.58 10.20
N ALA A 239 1.45 11.69 10.81
CA ALA A 239 0.04 11.99 10.93
C ALA A 239 -0.64 12.28 9.58
N THR A 240 0.15 12.58 8.54
CA THR A 240 -0.34 12.80 7.17
C THR A 240 -0.31 11.55 6.31
N VAL A 241 0.35 10.48 6.77
CA VAL A 241 0.51 9.23 6.03
C VAL A 241 -0.78 8.42 6.11
N THR A 242 -1.39 8.15 4.96
CA THR A 242 -2.55 7.26 4.84
C THR A 242 -2.13 5.90 4.27
N ARG A 243 -2.79 4.85 4.72
CA ARG A 243 -2.75 3.48 4.16
C ARG A 243 -4.00 3.16 3.32
N ALA A 244 -4.95 4.10 3.26
CA ALA A 244 -6.25 3.93 2.66
C ALA A 244 -6.41 4.76 1.37
N ALA A 245 -5.30 5.18 0.73
CA ALA A 245 -5.33 6.11 -0.41
C ALA A 245 -6.20 5.62 -1.56
N GLY A 246 -6.37 4.30 -1.72
CA GLY A 246 -7.20 3.70 -2.77
C GLY A 246 -8.70 3.82 -2.53
N LEU A 247 -9.16 4.27 -1.35
CA LEU A 247 -10.57 4.61 -1.11
C LEU A 247 -11.10 5.63 -2.13
N VAL A 248 -10.23 6.51 -2.65
CA VAL A 248 -10.61 7.49 -3.68
C VAL A 248 -11.10 6.85 -4.97
N LEU A 249 -10.68 5.62 -5.27
CA LEU A 249 -11.16 4.85 -6.41
C LEU A 249 -12.61 4.38 -6.22
N LEU A 250 -13.08 4.31 -4.97
CA LEU A 250 -14.41 3.84 -4.61
C LEU A 250 -15.40 4.98 -4.34
N TYR A 251 -14.98 6.24 -4.54
CA TYR A 251 -15.74 7.41 -4.12
C TYR A 251 -17.22 7.44 -4.54
N PRO A 252 -17.65 6.92 -5.71
CA PRO A 252 -19.06 6.98 -6.11
C PRO A 252 -19.98 6.22 -5.14
N TRP A 253 -19.47 5.20 -4.45
CA TRP A 253 -20.27 4.35 -3.57
C TRP A 253 -20.06 4.64 -2.07
N LEU A 254 -18.99 5.37 -1.70
CA LEU A 254 -18.63 5.57 -0.29
C LEU A 254 -19.71 6.30 0.51
N ALA A 255 -20.36 7.31 -0.07
CA ALA A 255 -21.42 8.06 0.60
C ALA A 255 -22.62 7.16 0.95
N GLU A 256 -23.03 6.30 0.02
CA GLU A 256 -24.15 5.38 0.26
C GLU A 256 -23.79 4.26 1.25
N HIS A 257 -22.56 3.77 1.20
CA HIS A 257 -22.06 2.82 2.18
C HIS A 257 -22.09 3.41 3.60
N CYS A 258 -21.62 4.65 3.76
CA CYS A 258 -21.65 5.39 5.01
C CYS A 258 -23.08 5.60 5.55
N ARG A 259 -24.01 6.06 4.71
CA ARG A 259 -25.41 6.26 5.11
C ARG A 259 -26.09 4.97 5.56
N ARG A 260 -25.81 3.84 4.91
CA ARG A 260 -26.30 2.54 5.33
C ARG A 260 -25.75 2.14 6.70
N ALA A 261 -24.47 2.37 6.96
CA ALA A 261 -23.87 2.12 8.27
C ALA A 261 -24.49 3.01 9.37
N GLU A 262 -24.69 4.31 9.11
CA GLU A 262 -25.37 5.23 10.02
C GLU A 262 -26.80 4.77 10.35
N GLY A 263 -27.56 4.31 9.34
CA GLY A 263 -28.92 3.79 9.53
C GLY A 263 -29.00 2.52 10.39
N LEU A 264 -27.95 1.69 10.40
CA LEU A 264 -27.83 0.52 11.28
C LEU A 264 -27.42 0.89 12.71
N HIS A 265 -26.93 2.11 12.93
CA HIS A 265 -26.35 2.58 14.19
C HIS A 265 -26.88 3.95 14.61
N PRO A 266 -28.20 4.15 14.76
CA PRO A 266 -28.78 5.46 15.05
C PRO A 266 -28.35 6.04 16.41
N GLU A 267 -27.93 5.17 17.34
CA GLU A 267 -27.52 5.54 18.70
C GLU A 267 -26.03 5.91 18.83
N LEU A 268 -25.24 5.71 17.77
CA LEU A 268 -23.80 6.00 17.78
C LEU A 268 -23.49 7.34 17.10
N ASP A 269 -22.34 7.95 17.40
CA ASP A 269 -21.87 9.14 16.70
C ASP A 269 -21.71 8.83 15.19
N PRO A 270 -22.42 9.54 14.29
CA PRO A 270 -22.31 9.34 12.85
C PRO A 270 -20.88 9.47 12.32
N LEU A 271 -20.02 10.28 12.95
CA LEU A 271 -18.60 10.38 12.58
C LEU A 271 -17.86 9.06 12.85
N ASP A 272 -18.03 8.48 14.04
CA ASP A 272 -17.37 7.24 14.42
C ASP A 272 -17.85 6.05 13.57
N VAL A 273 -19.15 6.02 13.23
CA VAL A 273 -19.75 5.01 12.35
C VAL A 273 -19.18 5.11 10.93
N ARG A 274 -19.08 6.32 10.37
CA ARG A 274 -18.49 6.53 9.05
C ARG A 274 -17.03 6.12 8.98
N GLU A 275 -16.24 6.45 9.99
CA GLU A 275 -14.83 6.03 10.06
C GLU A 275 -14.68 4.52 10.11
N ALA A 276 -15.50 3.83 10.93
CA ALA A 276 -15.50 2.37 10.99
C ALA A 276 -15.94 1.74 9.66
N ALA A 277 -16.97 2.29 9.01
CA ALA A 277 -17.45 1.81 7.71
C ALA A 277 -16.38 1.95 6.62
N LEU A 278 -15.76 3.13 6.50
CA LEU A 278 -14.68 3.38 5.55
C LEU A 278 -13.45 2.49 5.82
N ALA A 279 -13.08 2.29 7.09
CA ALA A 279 -12.01 1.39 7.47
C ALA A 279 -12.29 -0.07 7.02
N ALA A 280 -13.53 -0.55 7.21
CA ALA A 280 -13.92 -1.91 6.84
C ALA A 280 -13.88 -2.20 5.32
N VAL A 281 -13.94 -1.15 4.49
CA VAL A 281 -13.70 -1.28 3.04
C VAL A 281 -12.24 -1.63 2.76
N VAL A 282 -11.32 -0.98 3.46
CA VAL A 282 -9.86 -1.17 3.30
C VAL A 282 -9.43 -2.49 3.91
N ASP A 283 -9.72 -2.70 5.19
CA ASP A 283 -9.46 -3.94 5.92
C ASP A 283 -10.44 -4.03 7.11
N PRO A 284 -11.36 -5.01 7.11
CA PRO A 284 -12.32 -5.18 8.21
C PRO A 284 -11.68 -5.62 9.53
N ASP A 285 -10.48 -6.21 9.49
CA ASP A 285 -9.79 -6.75 10.65
C ASP A 285 -8.86 -5.70 11.31
N ASP A 286 -8.44 -4.68 10.56
CA ASP A 286 -7.58 -3.60 11.07
C ASP A 286 -8.38 -2.44 11.67
N ARG A 287 -8.55 -2.48 12.99
CA ARG A 287 -9.21 -1.43 13.77
C ARG A 287 -8.47 -0.09 13.77
N THR A 288 -7.18 -0.07 13.46
CA THR A 288 -6.38 1.17 13.47
C THR A 288 -6.64 2.05 12.26
N LEU A 289 -7.21 1.50 11.18
CA LEU A 289 -7.56 2.27 9.98
C LEU A 289 -8.65 3.30 10.22
N ALA A 290 -9.45 3.15 11.26
CA ALA A 290 -10.46 4.14 11.60
C ALA A 290 -9.82 5.49 12.02
N ASP A 291 -8.57 5.46 12.51
CA ASP A 291 -7.77 6.65 12.84
C ASP A 291 -6.93 7.16 11.66
N ASP A 292 -6.96 6.50 10.50
CA ASP A 292 -6.22 6.90 9.29
C ASP A 292 -6.63 8.30 8.83
N PRO A 293 -5.69 9.19 8.46
CA PRO A 293 -5.99 10.58 8.16
C PRO A 293 -6.96 10.74 6.98
N LEU A 294 -6.88 9.88 5.96
CA LEU A 294 -7.82 9.94 4.84
C LEU A 294 -9.20 9.43 5.24
N VAL A 295 -9.28 8.35 6.03
CA VAL A 295 -10.55 7.82 6.55
C VAL A 295 -11.28 8.88 7.36
N ARG A 296 -10.57 9.55 8.28
CA ARG A 296 -11.11 10.64 9.10
C ARG A 296 -11.58 11.83 8.26
N LEU A 297 -10.79 12.23 7.26
CA LEU A 297 -11.14 13.31 6.34
C LEU A 297 -12.42 12.98 5.55
N LEU A 298 -12.51 11.77 4.99
CA LEU A 298 -13.65 11.31 4.20
C LEU A 298 -14.90 11.10 5.07
N ALA A 299 -14.74 10.73 6.34
CA ALA A 299 -15.83 10.70 7.31
C ALA A 299 -16.34 12.11 7.69
N GLY A 300 -15.62 13.17 7.31
CA GLY A 300 -15.98 14.56 7.61
C GLY A 300 -15.43 15.07 8.94
N ARG A 301 -14.46 14.37 9.55
CA ARG A 301 -13.83 14.84 10.78
C ARG A 301 -12.87 15.99 10.46
N PRO A 302 -12.95 17.13 11.16
CA PRO A 302 -11.96 18.19 11.04
C PRO A 302 -10.57 17.71 11.49
N ALA A 303 -9.52 18.29 10.91
CA ALA A 303 -8.13 17.95 11.20
C ALA A 303 -7.88 18.02 12.73
N PRO A 304 -7.20 17.02 13.33
CA PRO A 304 -6.98 17.00 14.77
C PRO A 304 -6.06 18.15 15.21
N ILE A 305 -6.49 18.90 16.23
CA ILE A 305 -5.59 19.82 16.95
C ILE A 305 -4.72 19.05 17.95
N CYS A 306 -5.20 17.91 18.46
CA CYS A 306 -4.50 16.90 19.25
C CYS A 306 -5.56 15.84 19.61
N ALA A 307 -5.47 14.61 19.09
CA ALA A 307 -6.37 13.54 19.53
C ALA A 307 -5.59 12.24 19.65
N GLY A 308 -5.37 11.81 20.89
CA GLY A 308 -4.85 10.48 21.20
C GLY A 308 -5.83 9.36 20.81
N PRO A 309 -5.42 8.09 20.94
CA PRO A 309 -6.23 6.93 20.57
C PRO A 309 -7.57 6.94 21.32
N ARG A 310 -8.67 6.84 20.57
CA ARG A 310 -10.03 6.90 21.12
C ARG A 310 -10.58 5.50 21.34
N ARG A 311 -11.26 5.31 22.48
CA ARG A 311 -12.04 4.08 22.71
C ARG A 311 -13.31 4.13 21.85
N ARG A 312 -13.26 3.48 20.70
CA ARG A 312 -14.42 3.25 19.83
C ARG A 312 -15.20 2.05 20.34
N HIS A 313 -16.52 2.16 20.37
CA HIS A 313 -17.37 1.00 20.62
C HIS A 313 -17.43 0.15 19.35
N PRO A 314 -17.21 -1.18 19.42
CA PRO A 314 -17.41 -2.05 18.28
C PRO A 314 -18.87 -1.93 17.80
N PRO A 315 -19.13 -1.68 16.51
CA PRO A 315 -20.48 -1.64 16.01
C PRO A 315 -21.14 -3.02 16.18
N ALA A 316 -22.34 -3.05 16.78
CA ALA A 316 -23.09 -4.29 17.00
C ALA A 316 -23.47 -5.04 15.69
N HIS A 317 -23.46 -4.33 14.56
CA HIS A 317 -23.79 -4.78 13.20
C HIS A 317 -22.55 -4.76 12.28
N ALA A 318 -21.38 -5.07 12.83
CA ALA A 318 -20.15 -5.19 12.06
C ALA A 318 -20.26 -6.13 10.84
N PRO A 319 -20.98 -7.28 10.90
CA PRO A 319 -21.17 -8.15 9.74
C PRO A 319 -21.92 -7.48 8.58
N GLU A 320 -22.97 -6.72 8.87
CA GLU A 320 -23.78 -6.04 7.87
C GLU A 320 -23.01 -4.89 7.20
N VAL A 321 -22.21 -4.17 7.98
CA VAL A 321 -21.28 -3.16 7.45
C VAL A 321 -20.22 -3.82 6.57
N ALA A 322 -19.64 -4.95 7.00
CA ALA A 322 -18.67 -5.70 6.19
C ALA A 322 -19.30 -6.22 4.88
N GLN A 323 -20.54 -6.71 4.92
CA GLN A 323 -21.28 -7.14 3.73
C GLN A 323 -21.53 -5.97 2.77
N SER A 324 -21.88 -4.79 3.29
CA SER A 324 -22.00 -3.59 2.46
C SER A 324 -20.67 -3.19 1.83
N ALA A 325 -19.55 -3.33 2.55
CA ALA A 325 -18.21 -3.05 2.02
C ALA A 325 -17.84 -4.03 0.88
N LEU A 326 -18.19 -5.32 1.02
CA LEU A 326 -18.03 -6.29 -0.07
C LEU A 326 -18.83 -5.91 -1.31
N GLY A 327 -20.05 -5.38 -1.13
CA GLY A 327 -20.87 -4.88 -2.25
C GLY A 327 -20.22 -3.69 -2.98
N VAL A 328 -19.55 -2.79 -2.26
CA VAL A 328 -18.77 -1.69 -2.86
C VAL A 328 -17.62 -2.23 -3.69
N LEU A 329 -16.83 -3.17 -3.14
CA LEU A 329 -15.71 -3.78 -3.85
C LEU A 329 -16.17 -4.53 -5.10
N ALA A 330 -17.26 -5.29 -5.02
CA ALA A 330 -17.85 -5.98 -6.16
C ALA A 330 -18.36 -5.01 -7.25
N SER A 331 -18.90 -3.87 -6.86
CA SER A 331 -19.34 -2.83 -7.80
C SER A 331 -18.14 -2.20 -8.52
N PHE A 332 -17.03 -2.01 -7.82
CA PHE A 332 -15.80 -1.51 -8.41
C PHE A 332 -15.17 -2.52 -9.37
N THR A 333 -15.05 -3.80 -8.98
CA THR A 333 -14.48 -4.82 -9.87
C THR A 333 -15.29 -5.04 -11.13
N ALA A 334 -16.62 -4.93 -11.06
CA ALA A 334 -17.48 -5.03 -12.23
C ALA A 334 -17.20 -3.96 -13.31
N LEU A 335 -16.52 -2.86 -12.96
CA LEU A 335 -16.11 -1.83 -13.93
C LEU A 335 -14.77 -2.12 -14.60
N ILE A 336 -14.03 -3.11 -14.13
CA ILE A 336 -12.69 -3.41 -14.62
C ILE A 336 -12.73 -4.76 -15.33
N PRO A 337 -12.69 -4.77 -16.68
CA PRO A 337 -12.72 -6.02 -17.44
C PRO A 337 -11.57 -6.94 -17.03
N GLY A 338 -11.90 -8.21 -16.77
CA GLY A 338 -10.93 -9.22 -16.33
C GLY A 338 -10.69 -9.24 -14.82
N PHE A 339 -11.48 -8.55 -14.00
CA PHE A 339 -11.41 -8.61 -12.53
C PHE A 339 -12.67 -9.20 -11.90
N GLU A 340 -13.58 -9.77 -12.68
CA GLU A 340 -14.89 -10.25 -12.24
C GLU A 340 -14.78 -11.42 -11.25
N ARG A 341 -13.67 -12.17 -11.30
CA ARG A 341 -13.37 -13.31 -10.42
C ARG A 341 -12.34 -12.99 -9.34
N SER A 342 -11.86 -11.76 -9.28
CA SER A 342 -10.89 -11.33 -8.26
C SER A 342 -11.50 -11.40 -6.87
N THR A 343 -10.74 -11.90 -5.90
CA THR A 343 -11.20 -11.98 -4.52
C THR A 343 -11.22 -10.59 -3.87
N PRO A 344 -12.12 -10.33 -2.91
CA PRO A 344 -12.12 -9.06 -2.17
C PRO A 344 -10.79 -8.76 -1.46
N ALA A 345 -10.09 -9.80 -0.98
CA ALA A 345 -8.78 -9.67 -0.36
C ALA A 345 -7.73 -9.18 -1.36
N PHE A 346 -7.71 -9.74 -2.57
CA PHE A 346 -6.84 -9.27 -3.65
C PHE A 346 -7.14 -7.81 -4.01
N ILE A 347 -8.42 -7.44 -4.19
CA ILE A 347 -8.78 -6.07 -4.54
C ILE A 347 -8.35 -5.07 -3.47
N ARG A 348 -8.54 -5.42 -2.19
CA ARG A 348 -8.05 -4.61 -1.07
C ARG A 348 -6.54 -4.41 -1.16
N GLY A 349 -5.75 -5.49 -1.24
CA GLY A 349 -4.30 -5.40 -1.28
C GLY A 349 -3.74 -4.71 -2.52
N ALA A 350 -4.38 -4.92 -3.67
CA ALA A 350 -3.87 -4.46 -4.97
C ALA A 350 -4.30 -3.03 -5.33
N TRP A 351 -5.44 -2.56 -4.81
CA TRP A 351 -6.00 -1.25 -5.16
C TRP A 351 -6.23 -0.33 -3.97
N ILE A 352 -6.84 -0.86 -2.89
CA ILE A 352 -7.45 -0.04 -1.84
C ILE A 352 -6.46 0.30 -0.72
N ALA A 353 -5.73 -0.70 -0.23
CA ALA A 353 -4.69 -0.61 0.78
C ALA A 353 -3.41 0.00 0.15
N ARG A 354 -3.53 1.28 -0.18
CA ARG A 354 -2.53 2.07 -0.90
C ARG A 354 -2.00 3.17 -0.01
N ARG A 355 -0.69 3.38 -0.07
CA ARG A 355 -0.05 4.48 0.66
C ARG A 355 -0.27 5.82 -0.02
N GLY A 356 -0.41 6.86 0.80
CA GLY A 356 -0.51 8.23 0.34
C GLY A 356 -0.12 9.24 1.41
N LEU A 357 -0.02 10.51 1.00
CA LEU A 357 0.18 11.66 1.87
C LEU A 357 -1.00 12.61 1.72
N VAL A 358 -1.63 12.96 2.85
CA VAL A 358 -2.76 13.91 2.91
C VAL A 358 -2.25 15.27 3.38
N ASP A 359 -2.33 16.27 2.50
CA ASP A 359 -2.00 17.66 2.80
C ASP A 359 -3.30 18.45 3.06
N THR A 360 -3.67 18.57 4.34
CA THR A 360 -4.89 19.25 4.81
C THR A 360 -4.82 20.78 4.79
N ASP A 361 -3.62 21.32 4.61
CA ASP A 361 -3.36 22.77 4.62
C ASP A 361 -3.76 23.43 3.30
N ARG A 362 -4.00 22.62 2.26
CA ARG A 362 -4.53 23.09 0.97
C ARG A 362 -6.06 23.11 0.95
N ASP A 363 -6.59 23.91 0.03
CA ASP A 363 -8.01 23.92 -0.33
C ASP A 363 -8.16 23.95 -1.86
N PRO A 364 -8.62 22.87 -2.52
CA PRO A 364 -9.03 21.58 -1.94
C PRO A 364 -7.88 20.84 -1.24
N VAL A 365 -8.22 19.96 -0.28
CA VAL A 365 -7.23 19.07 0.38
C VAL A 365 -6.53 18.25 -0.70
N LEU A 366 -5.21 18.02 -0.58
CA LEU A 366 -4.46 17.26 -1.58
C LEU A 366 -4.09 15.87 -1.05
N LEU A 367 -4.44 14.83 -1.79
CA LEU A 367 -3.91 13.48 -1.62
C LEU A 367 -2.86 13.21 -2.69
N LEU A 368 -1.63 12.92 -2.27
CA LEU A 368 -0.62 12.28 -3.11
C LEU A 368 -0.70 10.77 -2.88
N ALA A 369 -1.08 10.00 -3.89
CA ALA A 369 -1.20 8.54 -3.80
C ALA A 369 -0.10 7.85 -4.60
N ALA A 370 0.46 6.76 -4.07
CA ALA A 370 1.46 5.97 -4.79
C ALA A 370 0.82 5.32 -6.03
N THR A 371 1.55 5.26 -7.14
CA THR A 371 1.10 4.47 -8.30
C THR A 371 1.30 2.98 -8.06
N HIS A 372 0.42 2.17 -8.64
CA HIS A 372 0.56 0.73 -8.69
C HIS A 372 0.56 0.24 -10.14
N PRO A 373 1.15 -0.92 -10.45
CA PRO A 373 1.17 -1.48 -11.80
C PRO A 373 -0.22 -1.63 -12.44
N LEU A 374 -1.24 -1.79 -11.60
CA LEU A 374 -2.63 -1.93 -12.03
C LEU A 374 -3.28 -0.61 -12.46
N ASP A 375 -2.68 0.54 -12.15
CA ASP A 375 -3.23 1.88 -12.45
C ASP A 375 -3.38 2.16 -13.95
N VAL A 376 -2.80 1.32 -14.80
CA VAL A 376 -3.00 1.32 -16.26
C VAL A 376 -4.46 1.24 -16.66
N VAL A 377 -5.36 0.74 -15.80
CA VAL A 377 -6.79 0.71 -16.08
C VAL A 377 -7.53 1.97 -15.63
N PHE A 378 -6.91 2.90 -14.89
CA PHE A 378 -7.58 4.13 -14.43
C PHE A 378 -8.24 4.95 -15.55
N PRO A 379 -7.64 5.10 -16.75
CA PRO A 379 -8.29 5.79 -17.85
C PRO A 379 -9.60 5.12 -18.32
N ARG A 380 -9.84 3.86 -17.93
CA ARG A 380 -11.06 3.11 -18.26
C ARG A 380 -12.17 3.26 -17.22
N LEU A 381 -11.90 3.89 -16.07
CA LEU A 381 -12.95 4.13 -15.08
C LEU A 381 -13.97 5.14 -15.64
N PRO A 382 -15.28 4.91 -15.45
CA PRO A 382 -16.33 5.76 -16.02
C PRO A 382 -16.53 7.08 -15.26
N TYR A 383 -15.62 7.45 -14.36
CA TYR A 383 -15.71 8.63 -13.52
C TYR A 383 -14.33 9.26 -13.28
N PRO A 384 -14.27 10.59 -13.05
CA PRO A 384 -13.01 11.27 -12.78
C PRO A 384 -12.51 10.97 -11.36
N VAL A 385 -11.20 10.77 -11.20
CA VAL A 385 -10.54 10.52 -9.89
C VAL A 385 -9.79 11.76 -9.38
N GLY A 386 -9.62 12.82 -10.18
CA GLY A 386 -8.76 13.96 -9.84
C GLY A 386 -9.29 14.96 -8.80
N LEU A 387 -10.61 15.04 -8.64
CA LEU A 387 -11.28 15.88 -7.63
C LEU A 387 -12.58 15.20 -7.21
N LEU A 388 -12.72 14.93 -5.91
CA LEU A 388 -13.91 14.30 -5.35
C LEU A 388 -14.37 15.01 -4.08
N ARG A 389 -15.65 14.85 -3.75
CA ARG A 389 -16.26 15.40 -2.55
C ARG A 389 -17.38 14.48 -2.09
N LEU A 390 -17.32 14.03 -0.83
CA LEU A 390 -18.45 13.38 -0.17
C LEU A 390 -19.37 14.46 0.45
N PRO A 391 -20.65 14.17 0.71
CA PRO A 391 -21.63 15.18 1.14
C PRO A 391 -21.20 15.98 2.39
N TRP A 392 -20.42 15.35 3.26
CA TRP A 392 -19.95 15.88 4.55
C TRP A 392 -18.44 16.12 4.59
N SER A 393 -17.68 15.78 3.54
CA SER A 393 -16.22 15.96 3.52
C SER A 393 -15.83 17.29 2.87
N ARG A 394 -14.63 17.77 3.19
CA ARG A 394 -13.96 18.80 2.38
C ARG A 394 -13.69 18.23 0.97
N PRO A 395 -13.63 19.07 -0.07
CA PRO A 395 -13.18 18.64 -1.39
C PRO A 395 -11.74 18.10 -1.32
N LEU A 396 -11.50 16.99 -2.02
CA LEU A 396 -10.21 16.29 -2.07
C LEU A 396 -9.73 16.24 -3.53
N SER A 397 -8.58 16.86 -3.81
CA SER A 397 -7.85 16.68 -5.06
C SER A 397 -6.88 15.52 -4.92
N VAL A 398 -6.84 14.64 -5.94
CA VAL A 398 -5.99 13.45 -5.94
C VAL A 398 -4.94 13.57 -7.03
N ARG A 399 -3.70 13.26 -6.69
CA ARG A 399 -2.59 13.13 -7.65
C ARG A 399 -1.87 11.83 -7.41
N PHE A 400 -1.75 11.02 -8.45
CA PHE A 400 -0.93 9.81 -8.43
C PHE A 400 0.52 10.19 -8.74
N ARG A 401 1.47 9.66 -7.96
CA ARG A 401 2.90 9.82 -8.19
C ARG A 401 3.56 8.47 -8.44
N PRO A 402 4.47 8.38 -9.43
CA PRO A 402 5.25 7.18 -9.72
C PRO A 402 5.80 6.55 -8.46
#